data_AF-A0A512H4Q0-F1
#
_entry.id   AF-A0A512H4Q0-F1
#
_cell.length_a   1.000
_cell.length_b   1.000
_cell.length_c   1.000
_cell.angle_alpha   90.00
_cell.angle_beta   90.00
_cell.angle_gamma   90.00
#
_symmetry.space_group_name_H-M   'P 1'
#
loop_
_entity.id
_entity.type
_entity.pdbx_description
1 polymer ?
#
loop_
_entity_poly.entity_id
_entity_poly.type
_entity_poly.pdbx_seq_one_letter_code
_entity_poly.pdbx_strand_id
1 'polypeptide(L)'
;MPCPNDPFPIGAQLQEGARPQAGARPQAGARPQAGALPLEDARTRAWWRQVSALDLDEAYLATLLTLREALAREPGPARSRAERRARDYRHAAALAPASGMARARLERKAALIEDLVRELARGALPRPALATPGVGPTPETLRRRPGTAPVQRLHENGVLDDAEALAALRLRHVFEALTRPVMARVSRPDAVSGGTGAAGAGRTVDLLPGELALEHARLYLPWSREVAAWVRRPPYRPLDLVLDLVVHDVGLDAARRRHHCTAATAQADLKAALALYARRAGIGRHGRRRTGGNAK
;
A
#
# COMPACT_ATOMS: atom_id res chain seq x y z
N MET A 1 14.31 -94.59 41.94
CA MET A 1 13.01 -95.06 42.48
C MET A 1 12.92 -94.55 43.91
N PRO A 2 11.92 -93.75 44.34
CA PRO A 2 10.69 -93.32 43.65
C PRO A 2 10.54 -91.77 43.50
N CYS A 3 9.61 -91.33 42.65
CA CYS A 3 8.94 -90.02 42.65
C CYS A 3 7.69 -90.10 43.59
N PRO A 4 6.73 -89.14 43.68
CA PRO A 4 6.64 -87.76 43.18
C PRO A 4 6.04 -86.75 44.20
N ASN A 5 5.96 -85.48 43.80
CA ASN A 5 4.87 -84.50 44.03
C ASN A 5 5.45 -83.09 43.83
N ASP A 6 4.87 -82.15 43.10
CA ASP A 6 3.94 -82.11 41.97
C ASP A 6 4.01 -80.64 41.49
N PRO A 7 3.72 -80.32 40.22
CA PRO A 7 4.02 -79.02 39.62
C PRO A 7 2.86 -78.00 39.74
N PHE A 8 3.21 -76.72 39.59
CA PHE A 8 2.33 -75.54 39.52
C PHE A 8 1.05 -75.72 38.68
N PRO A 9 0.01 -74.93 38.98
CA PRO A 9 -0.54 -74.13 37.89
C PRO A 9 -0.80 -72.67 38.25
N ILE A 10 -0.33 -71.81 37.34
CA ILE A 10 -0.80 -70.45 37.11
C ILE A 10 -2.25 -70.56 36.62
N GLY A 11 -3.21 -70.17 37.46
CA GLY A 11 -4.64 -70.15 37.15
C GLY A 11 -5.10 -68.74 36.81
N ALA A 12 -5.38 -68.52 35.52
CA ALA A 12 -5.99 -67.33 34.96
C ALA A 12 -7.50 -67.27 35.25
N GLN A 13 -8.02 -66.10 35.61
CA GLN A 13 -9.36 -65.64 35.22
C GLN A 13 -9.34 -64.11 35.05
N LEU A 14 -9.01 -63.66 33.85
CA LEU A 14 -9.46 -62.35 33.35
C LEU A 14 -10.67 -62.65 32.46
N GLN A 15 -11.86 -62.28 32.93
CA GLN A 15 -13.04 -62.23 32.07
C GLN A 15 -12.87 -61.08 31.07
N GLU A 16 -12.85 -61.44 29.79
CA GLU A 16 -13.19 -60.53 28.68
C GLU A 16 -14.67 -60.14 28.76
N GLY A 17 -15.00 -58.90 28.39
CA GLY A 17 -16.34 -58.61 27.89
C GLY A 17 -16.93 -57.23 28.16
N ALA A 18 -16.29 -56.14 27.74
CA ALA A 18 -17.03 -54.94 27.32
C ALA A 18 -16.12 -54.04 26.45
N ARG A 19 -16.35 -54.07 25.13
CA ARG A 19 -15.82 -53.06 24.19
C ARG A 19 -16.54 -51.73 24.45
N PRO A 20 -15.84 -50.62 24.77
CA PRO A 20 -16.44 -49.31 24.61
C PRO A 20 -16.29 -48.86 23.15
N GLN A 21 -17.43 -48.56 22.52
CA GLN A 21 -17.49 -47.89 21.23
C GLN A 21 -16.73 -46.56 21.30
N ALA A 22 -15.78 -46.39 20.39
CA ALA A 22 -15.19 -45.09 20.09
C ALA A 22 -16.28 -44.16 19.53
N GLY A 23 -16.73 -43.18 20.31
CA GLY A 23 -17.86 -42.36 19.91
C GLY A 23 -18.16 -41.19 20.81
N ALA A 24 -17.20 -40.28 21.02
CA ALA A 24 -17.49 -38.87 21.34
C ALA A 24 -16.21 -38.05 21.17
N ARG A 25 -16.01 -37.46 19.99
CA ARG A 25 -15.03 -36.38 19.84
C ARG A 25 -15.55 -35.17 20.65
N PRO A 26 -14.73 -34.54 21.49
CA PRO A 26 -15.12 -33.28 22.12
C PRO A 26 -15.36 -32.25 21.02
N GLN A 27 -16.53 -31.64 21.01
CA GLN A 27 -16.80 -30.47 20.18
C GLN A 27 -15.79 -29.38 20.58
N ALA A 28 -14.79 -29.19 19.72
CA ALA A 28 -13.82 -28.14 19.84
C ALA A 28 -14.56 -26.80 19.95
N GLY A 29 -14.29 -26.09 21.05
CA GLY A 29 -14.76 -24.74 21.29
C GLY A 29 -14.52 -23.85 20.08
N ALA A 30 -15.52 -23.00 19.84
CA ALA A 30 -15.57 -21.90 18.88
C ALA A 30 -14.25 -21.61 18.14
N ARG A 31 -14.26 -21.89 16.83
CA ARG A 31 -13.27 -21.36 15.90
C ARG A 31 -13.20 -19.83 16.07
N PRO A 32 -12.03 -19.21 16.28
CA PRO A 32 -11.90 -17.78 16.05
C PRO A 32 -12.25 -17.56 14.59
N GLN A 33 -13.25 -16.71 14.34
CA GLN A 33 -13.62 -16.31 12.99
C GLN A 33 -12.35 -15.86 12.27
N ALA A 34 -12.16 -16.41 11.07
CA ALA A 34 -11.10 -16.07 10.15
C ALA A 34 -10.87 -14.55 10.18
N GLY A 35 -9.62 -14.15 10.45
CA GLY A 35 -9.22 -12.75 10.50
C GLY A 35 -9.78 -12.00 9.30
N ALA A 36 -10.83 -11.23 9.57
CA ALA A 36 -11.32 -10.23 8.66
C ALA A 36 -10.12 -9.35 8.32
N LEU A 37 -9.73 -9.32 7.04
CA LEU A 37 -8.93 -8.23 6.51
C LEU A 37 -9.53 -6.93 7.08
N PRO A 38 -8.74 -6.00 7.62
CA PRO A 38 -9.31 -4.77 8.15
C PRO A 38 -9.93 -4.06 6.97
N LEU A 39 -11.26 -4.20 6.86
CA LEU A 39 -12.10 -3.31 6.11
C LEU A 39 -11.65 -1.92 6.54
N GLU A 40 -11.16 -1.10 5.61
CA GLU A 40 -11.31 0.34 5.80
C GLU A 40 -12.71 0.56 6.33
N ASP A 41 -12.86 1.20 7.49
CA ASP A 41 -14.13 1.27 8.16
C ASP A 41 -15.19 1.82 7.19
N ALA A 42 -16.40 1.26 7.19
CA ALA A 42 -17.44 1.60 6.21
C ALA A 42 -17.69 3.13 6.16
N ARG A 43 -17.48 3.79 7.31
CA ARG A 43 -17.50 5.24 7.48
C ARG A 43 -16.37 5.97 6.75
N THR A 44 -15.14 5.44 6.80
CA THR A 44 -14.00 5.97 6.04
C THR A 44 -14.27 5.88 4.54
N ARG A 45 -14.77 4.73 4.07
CA ARG A 45 -15.13 4.57 2.65
C ARG A 45 -16.30 5.47 2.24
N ALA A 46 -17.28 5.67 3.11
CA ALA A 46 -18.40 6.56 2.85
C ALA A 46 -17.92 8.02 2.77
N TRP A 47 -17.05 8.45 3.68
CA TRP A 47 -16.44 9.78 3.65
C TRP A 47 -15.62 9.97 2.36
N TRP A 48 -14.76 9.02 2.00
CA TRP A 48 -14.00 9.11 0.74
C TRP A 48 -14.89 9.11 -0.50
N ARG A 49 -15.95 8.29 -0.55
CA ARG A 49 -16.93 8.37 -1.64
C ARG A 49 -17.57 9.76 -1.75
N GLN A 50 -17.91 10.36 -0.61
CA GLN A 50 -18.45 11.72 -0.58
C GLN A 50 -17.41 12.74 -1.05
N VAL A 51 -16.16 12.65 -0.62
CA VAL A 51 -15.08 13.57 -1.04
C VAL A 51 -14.74 13.41 -2.52
N SER A 52 -14.64 12.18 -3.01
CA SER A 52 -14.31 11.88 -4.41
C SER A 52 -15.45 12.20 -5.38
N ALA A 53 -16.68 12.33 -4.90
CA ALA A 53 -17.80 12.85 -5.68
C ALA A 53 -17.76 14.39 -5.84
N LEU A 54 -16.88 15.08 -5.09
CA LEU A 54 -16.68 16.51 -5.24
C LEU A 54 -15.68 16.78 -6.37
N ASP A 55 -15.97 17.80 -7.20
CA ASP A 55 -15.06 18.30 -8.23
C ASP A 55 -13.85 19.03 -7.61
N LEU A 56 -12.94 18.22 -7.06
CA LEU A 56 -11.70 18.62 -6.41
C LEU A 56 -10.52 18.26 -7.30
N ASP A 57 -9.54 19.16 -7.40
CA ASP A 57 -8.29 18.85 -8.09
C ASP A 57 -7.49 17.77 -7.34
N GLU A 58 -6.74 16.97 -8.11
CA GLU A 58 -5.92 15.88 -7.59
C GLU A 58 -4.89 16.33 -6.55
N ALA A 59 -4.34 17.54 -6.69
CA ALA A 59 -3.39 18.10 -5.73
C ALA A 59 -4.02 18.33 -4.36
N TYR A 60 -5.29 18.73 -4.33
CA TYR A 60 -6.04 18.87 -3.10
C TYR A 60 -6.40 17.53 -2.47
N LEU A 61 -6.75 16.51 -3.26
CA LEU A 61 -6.96 15.15 -2.76
C LEU A 61 -5.68 14.58 -2.11
N ALA A 62 -4.52 14.77 -2.75
CA ALA A 62 -3.24 14.41 -2.16
C ALA A 62 -2.98 15.14 -0.83
N THR A 63 -3.33 16.43 -0.75
CA THR A 63 -3.22 17.22 0.49
C THR A 63 -4.09 16.62 1.60
N LEU A 64 -5.33 16.22 1.30
CA LEU A 64 -6.23 15.59 2.27
C LEU A 64 -5.69 14.24 2.76
N LEU A 65 -5.14 13.41 1.87
CA LEU A 65 -4.50 12.15 2.24
C LEU A 65 -3.30 12.36 3.16
N THR A 66 -2.40 13.29 2.81
CA THR A 66 -1.24 13.62 3.65
C THR A 66 -1.66 14.17 5.00
N LEU A 67 -2.69 15.03 5.06
CA LEU A 67 -3.20 15.56 6.33
C LEU A 67 -3.82 14.46 7.19
N ARG A 68 -4.61 13.54 6.60
CA ARG A 68 -5.20 12.39 7.30
C ARG A 68 -4.10 11.53 7.92
N GLU A 69 -3.07 11.21 7.15
CA GLU A 69 -1.95 10.39 7.63
C GLU A 69 -1.13 11.10 8.71
N ALA A 70 -0.84 12.39 8.53
CA ALA A 70 -0.14 13.18 9.54
C ALA A 70 -0.93 13.30 10.85
N LEU A 71 -2.25 13.53 10.76
CA LEU A 71 -3.15 13.60 11.91
C LEU A 71 -3.23 12.28 12.68
N ALA A 72 -3.08 11.17 11.98
CA ALA A 72 -3.02 9.86 12.60
C ALA A 72 -1.72 9.62 13.37
N ARG A 73 -0.59 10.02 12.78
CA ARG A 73 0.75 9.85 13.37
C ARG A 73 0.93 10.78 14.56
N GLU A 74 0.76 12.07 14.33
CA GLU A 74 1.12 13.16 15.23
C GLU A 74 -0.03 14.19 15.32
N PRO A 75 -1.09 13.88 16.07
CA PRO A 75 -2.33 14.66 16.04
C PRO A 75 -2.12 16.14 16.39
N GLY A 76 -1.23 16.48 17.33
CA GLY A 76 -1.00 17.87 17.75
C GLY A 76 -0.43 18.77 16.63
N PRO A 77 0.80 18.49 16.14
CA PRO A 77 1.41 19.28 15.06
C PRO A 77 0.63 19.22 13.75
N ALA A 78 0.04 18.06 13.42
CA ALA A 78 -0.75 17.90 12.21
C ALA A 78 -2.08 18.67 12.28
N ARG A 79 -2.73 18.73 13.45
CA ARG A 79 -3.94 19.53 13.65
C ARG A 79 -3.67 21.02 13.47
N SER A 80 -2.58 21.52 14.05
CA SER A 80 -2.19 22.93 13.87
C SER A 80 -1.94 23.28 12.39
N ARG A 81 -1.33 22.35 11.62
CA ARG A 81 -1.13 22.49 10.17
C ARG A 81 -2.45 22.45 9.39
N ALA A 82 -3.34 21.52 9.73
CA ALA A 82 -4.66 21.40 9.12
C ALA A 82 -5.51 22.65 9.35
N GLU A 83 -5.58 23.14 10.60
CA GLU A 83 -6.31 24.35 10.97
C GLU A 83 -5.75 25.60 10.29
N ARG A 84 -4.41 25.73 10.20
CA ARG A 84 -3.78 26.79 9.41
C ARG A 84 -4.20 26.72 7.95
N ARG A 85 -4.14 25.55 7.33
CA ARG A 85 -4.52 25.33 5.93
C ARG A 85 -6.00 25.68 5.68
N ALA A 86 -6.89 25.29 6.58
CA ALA A 86 -8.31 25.64 6.50
C ALA A 86 -8.53 27.16 6.59
N ARG A 87 -7.83 27.85 7.50
CA ARG A 87 -7.83 29.33 7.58
C ARG A 87 -7.31 29.97 6.30
N ASP A 88 -6.24 29.46 5.71
CA ASP A 88 -5.67 29.98 4.46
C ASP A 88 -6.70 29.85 3.32
N TYR A 89 -7.42 28.73 3.22
CA TYR A 89 -8.48 28.56 2.23
C TYR A 89 -9.67 29.49 2.45
N ARG A 90 -10.10 29.70 3.70
CA ARG A 90 -11.17 30.67 4.03
C ARG A 90 -10.74 32.10 3.71
N HIS A 91 -9.50 32.45 4.00
CA HIS A 91 -8.96 33.77 3.66
C HIS A 91 -8.92 33.96 2.14
N ALA A 92 -8.42 32.98 1.39
CA ALA A 92 -8.45 33.01 -0.07
C ALA A 92 -9.88 33.08 -0.63
N ALA A 93 -10.84 32.41 -0.01
CA ALA A 93 -12.25 32.49 -0.39
C ALA A 93 -12.85 33.90 -0.16
N ALA A 94 -12.48 34.55 0.95
CA ALA A 94 -12.92 35.92 1.25
C ALA A 94 -12.38 36.94 0.25
N LEU A 95 -11.19 36.69 -0.30
CA LEU A 95 -10.58 37.51 -1.36
C LEU A 95 -11.10 37.18 -2.76
N ALA A 96 -11.78 36.04 -2.94
CA ALA A 96 -12.31 35.63 -4.23
C ALA A 96 -13.61 36.39 -4.58
N PRO A 97 -13.89 36.64 -5.87
CA PRO A 97 -15.14 37.27 -6.31
C PRO A 97 -16.38 36.55 -5.77
N ALA A 98 -17.35 37.30 -5.25
CA ALA A 98 -18.54 36.75 -4.59
C ALA A 98 -19.41 35.86 -5.48
N SER A 99 -19.40 36.09 -6.80
CA SER A 99 -20.20 35.35 -7.78
C SER A 99 -19.48 34.15 -8.42
N GLY A 100 -18.27 33.80 -7.97
CA GLY A 100 -17.44 32.80 -8.63
C GLY A 100 -17.51 31.39 -8.03
N MET A 101 -17.56 30.37 -8.89
CA MET A 101 -17.33 28.96 -8.51
C MET A 101 -16.01 28.76 -7.72
N ALA A 102 -15.03 29.64 -7.93
CA ALA A 102 -13.75 29.64 -7.21
C ALA A 102 -13.92 29.83 -5.69
N ARG A 103 -14.79 30.76 -5.26
CA ARG A 103 -15.05 31.00 -3.83
C ARG A 103 -15.68 29.76 -3.18
N ALA A 104 -16.74 29.24 -3.78
CA ALA A 104 -17.43 28.04 -3.30
C ALA A 104 -16.49 26.81 -3.26
N ARG A 105 -15.57 26.69 -4.22
CA ARG A 105 -14.55 25.62 -4.21
C ARG A 105 -13.57 25.78 -3.04
N LEU A 106 -13.09 26.98 -2.77
CA LEU A 106 -12.17 27.26 -1.65
C LEU A 106 -12.84 27.05 -0.28
N GLU A 107 -14.08 27.51 -0.12
CA GLU A 107 -14.88 27.28 1.09
C GLU A 107 -15.10 25.77 1.33
N ARG A 108 -15.40 25.02 0.27
CA ARG A 108 -15.55 23.57 0.34
C ARG A 108 -14.26 22.86 0.74
N LYS A 109 -13.11 23.31 0.23
CA LYS A 109 -11.79 22.81 0.66
C LYS A 109 -11.57 23.05 2.16
N ALA A 110 -11.80 24.26 2.64
CA ALA A 110 -11.68 24.54 4.08
C ALA A 110 -12.60 23.63 4.93
N ALA A 111 -13.86 23.50 4.53
CA ALA A 111 -14.84 22.66 5.24
C ALA A 111 -14.42 21.18 5.31
N LEU A 112 -13.86 20.63 4.24
CA LEU A 112 -13.39 19.24 4.21
C LEU A 112 -12.21 18.99 5.15
N ILE A 113 -11.27 19.94 5.27
CA ILE A 113 -10.16 19.82 6.23
C ILE A 113 -10.69 19.86 7.66
N GLU A 114 -11.66 20.72 7.94
CA GLU A 114 -12.28 20.83 9.26
C GLU A 114 -13.10 19.58 9.61
N ASP A 115 -13.85 19.04 8.66
CA ASP A 115 -14.54 17.76 8.80
C ASP A 115 -13.55 16.63 9.09
N LEU A 116 -12.45 16.56 8.36
CA LEU A 116 -11.40 15.57 8.60
C LEU A 116 -10.83 15.68 10.03
N VAL A 117 -10.53 16.90 10.49
CA VAL A 117 -10.04 17.14 11.86
C VAL A 117 -11.09 16.76 12.89
N ARG A 118 -12.37 17.12 12.67
CA ARG A 118 -13.48 16.77 13.57
C ARG A 118 -13.69 15.27 13.66
N GLU A 119 -13.72 14.57 12.52
CA GLU A 119 -13.95 13.13 12.49
C GLU A 119 -12.79 12.36 13.14
N LEU A 120 -11.53 12.80 12.97
CA LEU A 120 -10.40 12.20 13.68
C LEU A 120 -10.40 12.51 15.17
N ALA A 121 -10.76 13.74 15.57
CA ALA A 121 -10.87 14.12 16.98
C ALA A 121 -11.96 13.33 17.74
N ARG A 122 -13.06 12.98 17.04
CA ARG A 122 -14.12 12.11 17.58
C ARG A 122 -13.71 10.64 17.70
N GLY A 123 -12.50 10.27 17.25
CA GLY A 123 -12.10 8.88 17.06
C GLY A 123 -12.96 8.14 16.02
N ALA A 124 -13.75 8.89 15.24
CA ALA A 124 -14.72 8.36 14.28
C ALA A 124 -14.06 7.88 12.98
N LEU A 125 -12.89 8.43 12.66
CA LEU A 125 -11.99 7.84 11.68
C LEU A 125 -10.98 6.99 12.44
N PRO A 126 -10.90 5.67 12.18
CA PRO A 126 -9.84 4.86 12.74
C PRO A 126 -8.51 5.52 12.35
N ARG A 127 -7.62 5.66 13.34
CA ARG A 127 -6.22 5.98 13.10
C ARG A 127 -5.78 5.04 11.96
N PRO A 128 -5.38 5.52 10.77
CA PRO A 128 -4.76 4.65 9.77
C PRO A 128 -3.68 3.90 10.51
N ALA A 129 -3.96 2.63 10.70
CA ALA A 129 -3.13 1.78 11.49
C ALA A 129 -1.87 1.65 10.63
N LEU A 130 -0.83 2.43 10.97
CA LEU A 130 0.47 2.33 10.31
C LEU A 130 1.15 1.01 10.66
N ALA A 131 0.72 0.38 11.74
CA ALA A 131 0.60 -1.06 11.77
C ALA A 131 -0.80 -1.40 11.28
N THR A 132 -0.99 -1.65 9.99
CA THR A 132 -2.21 -2.36 9.62
C THR A 132 -2.02 -3.70 10.33
N PRO A 133 -2.89 -4.13 11.26
CA PRO A 133 -2.78 -5.46 11.82
C PRO A 133 -3.13 -6.40 10.66
N GLY A 134 -2.13 -6.74 9.83
CA GLY A 134 -2.29 -7.42 8.55
C GLY A 134 -1.45 -6.91 7.36
N VAL A 135 -0.87 -5.71 7.41
CA VAL A 135 0.12 -5.23 6.42
C VAL A 135 1.46 -5.31 7.11
N GLY A 136 1.90 -6.54 7.36
CA GLY A 136 3.31 -6.77 7.57
C GLY A 136 4.08 -6.31 6.32
N PRO A 137 5.38 -6.00 6.46
CA PRO A 137 6.24 -5.92 5.30
C PRO A 137 6.08 -7.23 4.51
N THR A 138 6.13 -7.16 3.19
CA THR A 138 6.26 -8.38 2.38
C THR A 138 7.45 -9.20 2.89
N PRO A 139 7.50 -10.52 2.70
CA PRO A 139 8.66 -11.33 3.10
C PRO A 139 10.00 -10.74 2.65
N GLU A 140 10.01 -10.07 1.49
CA GLU A 140 11.17 -9.38 0.92
C GLU A 140 11.56 -8.12 1.69
N THR A 141 10.59 -7.38 2.23
CA THR A 141 10.82 -6.19 3.06
C THR A 141 11.05 -6.53 4.54
N LEU A 142 10.48 -7.63 5.04
CA LEU A 142 10.67 -8.15 6.41
C LEU A 142 12.10 -8.65 6.64
N ARG A 143 12.71 -9.24 5.61
CA ARG A 143 14.09 -9.76 5.71
C ARG A 143 15.17 -8.68 5.78
N ARG A 144 14.82 -7.40 5.66
CA ARG A 144 15.80 -6.32 5.50
C ARG A 144 16.07 -5.55 6.79
N ARG A 145 17.38 -5.28 7.00
CA ARG A 145 17.86 -4.36 8.03
C ARG A 145 17.37 -2.94 7.71
N PRO A 146 17.05 -2.12 8.74
CA PRO A 146 16.65 -0.73 8.57
C PRO A 146 17.84 0.10 8.06
N GLY A 147 18.02 0.12 6.75
CA GLY A 147 18.90 1.07 6.06
C GLY A 147 18.05 2.09 5.32
N THR A 148 18.57 3.31 5.15
CA THR A 148 17.90 4.38 4.39
C THR A 148 17.54 3.89 2.99
N ALA A 149 16.25 3.96 2.64
CA ALA A 149 15.73 3.49 1.35
C ALA A 149 16.53 4.12 0.19
N PRO A 150 16.88 3.37 -0.87
CA PRO A 150 17.71 3.90 -1.97
C PRO A 150 17.16 5.17 -2.60
N VAL A 151 15.84 5.23 -2.81
CA VAL A 151 15.15 6.41 -3.34
C VAL A 151 15.35 7.63 -2.45
N GLN A 152 15.20 7.45 -1.13
CA GLN A 152 15.40 8.52 -0.16
C GLN A 152 16.86 9.04 -0.20
N ARG A 153 17.85 8.14 -0.24
CA ARG A 153 19.25 8.54 -0.39
C ARG A 153 19.53 9.27 -1.70
N LEU A 154 18.91 8.86 -2.80
CA LEU A 154 19.07 9.54 -4.09
C LEU A 154 18.45 10.94 -4.07
N HIS A 155 17.33 11.10 -3.37
CA HIS A 155 16.70 12.39 -3.15
C HIS A 155 17.53 13.30 -2.23
N GLU A 156 18.00 12.80 -1.09
CA GLU A 156 18.87 13.53 -0.15
C GLU A 156 20.17 14.01 -0.81
N ASN A 157 20.70 13.25 -1.78
CA ASN A 157 21.89 13.62 -2.56
C ASN A 157 21.57 14.53 -3.77
N GLY A 158 20.33 15.00 -3.94
CA GLY A 158 19.92 15.86 -5.05
C GLY A 158 19.88 15.18 -6.42
N VAL A 159 19.99 13.85 -6.48
CA VAL A 159 19.88 13.10 -7.74
C VAL A 159 18.43 13.09 -8.21
N LEU A 160 17.47 12.91 -7.28
CA LEU A 160 16.04 12.98 -7.54
C LEU A 160 15.44 14.27 -6.99
N ASP A 161 14.59 14.94 -7.77
CA ASP A 161 13.79 16.07 -7.27
C ASP A 161 12.56 15.59 -6.44
N ASP A 162 11.84 16.54 -5.84
CA ASP A 162 10.65 16.25 -5.01
C ASP A 162 9.56 15.49 -5.79
N ALA A 163 9.38 15.81 -7.07
CA ALA A 163 8.34 15.22 -7.91
C ALA A 163 8.69 13.77 -8.28
N GLU A 164 9.97 13.52 -8.60
CA GLU A 164 10.52 12.20 -8.86
C GLU A 164 10.48 11.31 -7.60
N ALA A 165 10.86 11.86 -6.44
CA ALA A 165 10.78 11.13 -5.17
C ALA A 165 9.34 10.77 -4.78
N LEU A 166 8.39 11.70 -4.95
CA LEU A 166 6.97 11.43 -4.71
C LEU A 166 6.40 10.41 -5.71
N ALA A 167 6.80 10.49 -6.99
CA ALA A 167 6.42 9.51 -8.00
C ALA A 167 6.91 8.10 -7.63
N ALA A 168 8.14 7.97 -7.11
CA ALA A 168 8.66 6.68 -6.66
C ALA A 168 7.83 6.09 -5.50
N LEU A 169 7.43 6.90 -4.53
CA LEU A 169 6.58 6.44 -3.42
C LEU A 169 5.20 5.96 -3.89
N ARG A 170 4.55 6.70 -4.80
CA ARG A 170 3.27 6.28 -5.39
C ARG A 170 3.41 5.00 -6.20
N LEU A 171 4.45 4.92 -7.03
CA LEU A 171 4.74 3.74 -7.83
C LEU A 171 4.91 2.49 -6.96
N ARG A 172 5.68 2.60 -5.87
CA ARG A 172 5.85 1.54 -4.87
C ARG A 172 4.51 1.13 -4.26
N HIS A 173 3.70 2.10 -3.85
CA HIS A 173 2.41 1.82 -3.22
C HIS A 173 1.45 1.04 -4.14
N VAL A 174 1.38 1.43 -5.42
CA VAL A 174 0.57 0.71 -6.42
C VAL A 174 1.09 -0.72 -6.61
N PHE A 175 2.40 -0.91 -6.69
CA PHE A 175 2.99 -2.23 -6.88
C PHE A 175 2.80 -3.18 -5.68
N GLU A 176 2.99 -2.67 -4.47
CA GLU A 176 2.77 -3.44 -3.24
C GLU A 176 1.30 -3.87 -3.11
N ALA A 177 0.36 -3.00 -3.50
CA ALA A 177 -1.06 -3.33 -3.52
C ALA A 177 -1.40 -4.42 -4.55
N LEU A 178 -0.74 -4.43 -5.72
CA LEU A 178 -0.92 -5.46 -6.76
C LEU A 178 -0.39 -6.83 -6.34
N THR A 179 0.77 -6.85 -5.70
CA THR A 179 1.49 -8.09 -5.41
C THR A 179 1.05 -8.76 -4.12
N ARG A 180 0.53 -8.00 -3.14
CA ARG A 180 0.09 -8.56 -1.86
C ARG A 180 -1.01 -9.64 -1.99
N PRO A 181 -2.09 -9.48 -2.77
CA PRO A 181 -3.10 -10.53 -2.93
C PRO A 181 -2.54 -11.81 -3.55
N VAL A 182 -1.57 -11.68 -4.45
CA VAL A 182 -0.86 -12.82 -5.05
C VAL A 182 -0.01 -13.54 -3.99
N MET A 183 0.77 -12.79 -3.21
CA MET A 183 1.64 -13.36 -2.18
C MET A 183 0.86 -14.00 -1.03
N ALA A 184 -0.25 -13.40 -0.59
CA ALA A 184 -1.11 -13.97 0.45
C ALA A 184 -1.73 -15.32 0.04
N ARG A 185 -1.96 -15.55 -1.26
CA ARG A 185 -2.40 -16.85 -1.80
C ARG A 185 -1.26 -17.86 -1.84
N VAL A 186 -0.07 -17.44 -2.27
CA VAL A 186 1.12 -18.31 -2.34
C VAL A 186 1.58 -18.77 -0.95
N SER A 187 1.44 -17.93 0.09
CA SER A 187 1.79 -18.30 1.48
C SER A 187 0.78 -19.20 2.19
N ARG A 188 -0.35 -19.55 1.56
CA ARG A 188 -1.36 -20.48 2.10
C ARG A 188 -1.71 -21.58 1.08
N PRO A 189 -0.74 -22.45 0.71
CA PRO A 189 -0.99 -23.50 -0.28
C PRO A 189 -2.11 -24.47 0.15
N ASP A 190 -2.35 -24.63 1.47
CA ASP A 190 -3.35 -25.56 2.01
C ASP A 190 -4.81 -25.02 2.00
N ALA A 191 -5.03 -23.77 1.56
CA ALA A 191 -6.38 -23.19 1.46
C ALA A 191 -7.14 -23.56 0.17
N VAL A 192 -6.56 -24.42 -0.68
CA VAL A 192 -7.23 -24.93 -1.89
C VAL A 192 -8.00 -26.21 -1.54
N SER A 193 -9.19 -26.04 -0.97
CA SER A 193 -10.21 -27.10 -0.91
C SER A 193 -11.35 -26.77 -1.87
N GLY A 194 -11.42 -27.50 -2.98
CA GLY A 194 -12.68 -27.97 -3.56
C GLY A 194 -13.48 -27.09 -4.53
N GLY A 195 -13.07 -25.86 -4.86
CA GLY A 195 -13.82 -25.01 -5.80
C GLY A 195 -13.30 -25.06 -7.23
N THR A 196 -13.81 -25.96 -8.07
CA THR A 196 -13.59 -26.00 -9.54
C THR A 196 -14.28 -24.83 -10.26
N GLY A 197 -13.84 -23.60 -9.97
CA GLY A 197 -14.43 -22.37 -10.52
C GLY A 197 -13.37 -21.37 -10.97
N ALA A 198 -12.90 -21.52 -12.21
CA ALA A 198 -12.32 -20.49 -13.08
C ALA A 198 -11.26 -19.56 -12.46
N ALA A 199 -10.00 -20.01 -12.48
CA ALA A 199 -8.82 -19.18 -12.24
C ALA A 199 -8.42 -18.41 -13.52
N GLY A 200 -9.12 -17.31 -13.82
CA GLY A 200 -8.71 -16.37 -14.87
C GLY A 200 -7.82 -15.25 -14.30
N ALA A 201 -6.76 -14.87 -15.04
CA ALA A 201 -5.81 -13.80 -14.69
C ALA A 201 -6.43 -12.40 -14.46
N GLY A 202 -7.73 -12.23 -14.73
CA GLY A 202 -8.46 -10.97 -14.51
C GLY A 202 -8.83 -10.67 -13.04
N ARG A 203 -8.92 -11.67 -12.15
CA ARG A 203 -9.44 -11.46 -10.77
C ARG A 203 -8.48 -10.77 -9.80
N THR A 204 -7.21 -10.58 -10.15
CA THR A 204 -6.26 -9.90 -9.26
C THR A 204 -6.53 -8.40 -9.18
N VAL A 205 -7.10 -7.81 -10.24
CA VAL A 205 -7.52 -6.40 -10.27
C VAL A 205 -8.74 -6.17 -9.39
N ASP A 206 -9.64 -7.16 -9.28
CA ASP A 206 -10.85 -7.09 -8.43
C ASP A 206 -10.54 -7.00 -6.93
N LEU A 207 -9.29 -7.21 -6.52
CA LEU A 207 -8.83 -7.16 -5.12
C LEU A 207 -8.14 -5.85 -4.75
N LEU A 208 -7.88 -4.98 -5.73
CA LEU A 208 -7.35 -3.64 -5.44
C LEU A 208 -8.47 -2.75 -4.90
N PRO A 209 -8.20 -1.93 -3.87
CA PRO A 209 -9.06 -0.80 -3.54
C PRO A 209 -9.34 0.03 -4.80
N GLY A 210 -10.59 0.48 -4.99
CA GLY A 210 -11.04 1.08 -6.26
C GLY A 210 -10.16 2.24 -6.76
N GLU A 211 -9.63 3.06 -5.85
CA GLU A 211 -8.71 4.14 -6.18
C GLU A 211 -7.37 3.63 -6.73
N LEU A 212 -6.82 2.57 -6.13
CA LEU A 212 -5.58 1.93 -6.60
C LEU A 212 -5.77 1.15 -7.90
N ALA A 213 -6.95 0.57 -8.12
CA ALA A 213 -7.30 -0.04 -9.40
C ALA A 213 -7.30 1.00 -10.53
N LEU A 214 -7.87 2.18 -10.28
CA LEU A 214 -7.84 3.30 -11.22
C LEU A 214 -6.43 3.83 -11.44
N GLU A 215 -5.65 4.02 -10.37
CA GLU A 215 -4.25 4.47 -10.47
C GLU A 215 -3.39 3.47 -11.26
N HIS A 216 -3.57 2.17 -10.99
CA HIS A 216 -2.91 1.12 -11.74
C HIS A 216 -3.27 1.16 -13.23
N ALA A 217 -4.57 1.20 -13.55
CA ALA A 217 -5.05 1.17 -14.93
C ALA A 217 -4.68 2.43 -15.72
N ARG A 218 -4.78 3.62 -15.11
CA ARG A 218 -4.57 4.91 -15.78
C ARG A 218 -3.12 5.36 -15.79
N LEU A 219 -2.36 5.09 -14.72
CA LEU A 219 -0.99 5.58 -14.56
C LEU A 219 0.03 4.46 -14.76
N TYR A 220 -0.05 3.40 -13.94
CA TYR A 220 0.99 2.37 -13.93
C TYR A 220 1.08 1.58 -15.23
N LEU A 221 -0.02 1.03 -15.76
CA LEU A 221 0.03 0.18 -16.95
C LEU A 221 0.52 0.93 -18.20
N PRO A 222 0.05 2.15 -18.50
CA PRO A 222 0.60 2.92 -19.61
C PRO A 222 2.07 3.29 -19.40
N TRP A 223 2.44 3.66 -18.16
CA TRP A 223 3.83 3.97 -17.80
C TRP A 223 4.75 2.77 -17.99
N SER A 224 4.38 1.59 -17.48
CA SER A 224 5.24 0.41 -17.51
C SER A 224 5.45 -0.08 -18.95
N ARG A 225 4.41 -0.02 -19.80
CA ARG A 225 4.52 -0.31 -21.24
C ARG A 225 5.48 0.64 -21.94
N GLU A 226 5.39 1.93 -21.63
CA GLU A 226 6.27 2.95 -22.25
C GLU A 226 7.73 2.76 -21.82
N VAL A 227 7.98 2.55 -20.52
CA VAL A 227 9.34 2.30 -20.00
C VAL A 227 9.90 0.97 -20.52
N ALA A 228 9.07 -0.08 -20.65
CA ALA A 228 9.49 -1.36 -21.23
C ALA A 228 9.83 -1.25 -22.73
N ALA A 229 9.25 -0.28 -23.44
CA ALA A 229 9.50 -0.05 -24.86
C ALA A 229 10.77 0.78 -25.13
N TRP A 230 11.46 1.29 -24.10
CA TRP A 230 12.68 2.06 -24.29
C TRP A 230 13.78 1.21 -24.94
N VAL A 231 14.24 1.67 -26.11
CA VAL A 231 15.29 0.98 -26.87
C VAL A 231 16.61 1.08 -26.10
N ARG A 232 17.10 -0.07 -25.65
CA ARG A 232 18.40 -0.26 -25.02
C ARG A 232 19.04 -1.55 -25.55
N ARG A 233 20.37 -1.62 -25.52
CA ARG A 233 21.09 -2.83 -25.92
C ARG A 233 20.84 -3.92 -24.87
N PRO A 234 20.36 -5.12 -25.25
CA PRO A 234 20.28 -6.25 -24.34
C PRO A 234 21.62 -6.52 -23.66
N PRO A 235 21.64 -7.00 -22.40
CA PRO A 235 20.50 -7.51 -21.61
C PRO A 235 19.76 -6.43 -20.79
N TYR A 236 20.14 -5.16 -20.92
CA TYR A 236 19.67 -4.08 -20.06
C TYR A 236 18.17 -3.76 -20.27
N ARG A 237 17.39 -3.81 -19.18
CA ARG A 237 15.95 -3.52 -19.16
C ARG A 237 15.63 -2.40 -18.16
N PRO A 238 15.34 -1.17 -18.62
CA PRO A 238 15.08 -0.03 -17.75
C PRO A 238 13.94 -0.25 -16.74
N LEU A 239 12.86 -0.91 -17.15
CA LEU A 239 11.73 -1.18 -16.25
C LEU A 239 12.18 -2.02 -15.05
N ASP A 240 12.93 -3.10 -15.30
CA ASP A 240 13.38 -4.01 -14.25
C ASP A 240 14.36 -3.31 -13.29
N LEU A 241 15.23 -2.44 -13.81
CA LEU A 241 16.10 -1.59 -13.00
C LEU A 241 15.29 -0.67 -12.07
N VAL A 242 14.27 0.00 -12.60
CA VAL A 242 13.43 0.94 -11.84
C VAL A 242 12.66 0.20 -10.75
N LEU A 243 12.07 -0.97 -11.06
CA LEU A 243 11.37 -1.79 -10.08
C LEU A 243 12.34 -2.30 -8.99
N ASP A 244 13.55 -2.73 -9.37
CA ASP A 244 14.58 -3.11 -8.40
C ASP A 244 14.89 -1.96 -7.43
N LEU A 245 15.04 -0.74 -7.91
CA LEU A 245 15.38 0.43 -7.09
C LEU A 245 14.21 0.93 -6.23
N VAL A 246 13.03 1.05 -6.82
CA VAL A 246 11.86 1.74 -6.22
C VAL A 246 11.01 0.79 -5.39
N VAL A 247 10.78 -0.41 -5.89
CA VAL A 247 9.89 -1.39 -5.27
C VAL A 247 10.67 -2.35 -4.39
N HIS A 248 11.78 -2.87 -4.90
CA HIS A 248 12.57 -3.88 -4.21
C HIS A 248 13.70 -3.28 -3.36
N ASP A 249 13.77 -1.95 -3.26
CA ASP A 249 14.76 -1.20 -2.48
C ASP A 249 16.21 -1.64 -2.75
N VAL A 250 16.52 -2.20 -3.92
CA VAL A 250 17.88 -2.61 -4.28
C VAL A 250 18.73 -1.34 -4.40
N GLY A 251 19.89 -1.31 -3.73
CA GLY A 251 20.79 -0.16 -3.83
C GLY A 251 21.26 0.05 -5.29
N LEU A 252 21.47 1.30 -5.69
CA LEU A 252 21.84 1.67 -7.07
C LEU A 252 23.04 0.86 -7.60
N ASP A 253 24.07 0.64 -6.76
CA ASP A 253 25.23 -0.16 -7.12
C ASP A 253 24.93 -1.64 -7.35
N ALA A 254 24.02 -2.23 -6.57
CA ALA A 254 23.61 -3.61 -6.76
C ALA A 254 22.74 -3.76 -8.01
N ALA A 255 21.80 -2.82 -8.21
CA ALA A 255 20.92 -2.80 -9.38
C ALA A 255 21.72 -2.64 -10.67
N ARG A 256 22.66 -1.68 -10.75
CA ARG A 256 23.47 -1.48 -11.97
C ARG A 256 24.31 -2.69 -12.34
N ARG A 257 24.85 -3.42 -11.35
CA ARG A 257 25.63 -4.64 -11.57
C ARG A 257 24.76 -5.76 -12.12
N ARG A 258 23.56 -5.94 -11.54
CA ARG A 258 22.58 -6.94 -12.01
C ARG A 258 22.12 -6.67 -13.44
N HIS A 259 21.98 -5.39 -13.79
CA HIS A 259 21.47 -4.94 -15.09
C HIS A 259 22.57 -4.58 -16.09
N HIS A 260 23.84 -4.85 -15.76
CA HIS A 260 25.02 -4.62 -16.61
C HIS A 260 25.09 -3.20 -17.23
N CYS A 261 24.78 -2.17 -16.45
CA CYS A 261 24.79 -0.78 -16.92
C CYS A 261 25.72 0.13 -16.09
N THR A 262 26.07 1.28 -16.67
CA THR A 262 26.87 2.29 -15.97
C THR A 262 26.01 3.04 -14.94
N ALA A 263 26.64 3.66 -13.93
CA ALA A 263 25.92 4.46 -12.94
C ALA A 263 25.17 5.63 -13.59
N ALA A 264 25.78 6.31 -14.57
CA ALA A 264 25.16 7.40 -15.30
C ALA A 264 23.91 6.94 -16.08
N THR A 265 24.00 5.80 -16.78
CA THR A 265 22.85 5.21 -17.48
C THR A 265 21.73 4.85 -16.51
N ALA A 266 22.06 4.20 -15.39
CA ALA A 266 21.07 3.79 -14.39
C ALA A 266 20.33 4.99 -13.78
N GLN A 267 21.06 6.07 -13.46
CA GLN A 267 20.48 7.30 -12.94
C GLN A 267 19.61 8.02 -13.98
N ALA A 268 20.11 8.15 -15.21
CA ALA A 268 19.37 8.80 -16.29
C ALA A 268 18.03 8.09 -16.57
N ASP A 269 18.04 6.77 -16.63
CA ASP A 269 16.83 5.99 -16.89
C ASP A 269 15.87 5.98 -15.69
N LEU A 270 16.39 5.92 -14.45
CA LEU A 270 15.57 6.08 -13.25
C LEU A 270 14.86 7.44 -13.25
N LYS A 271 15.60 8.53 -13.46
CA LYS A 271 15.03 9.89 -13.51
C LYS A 271 14.01 10.02 -14.62
N ALA A 272 14.33 9.59 -15.83
CA ALA A 272 13.41 9.63 -16.95
C ALA A 272 12.11 8.88 -16.64
N ALA A 273 12.19 7.74 -15.92
CA ALA A 273 11.04 6.88 -15.67
C ALA A 273 10.15 7.49 -14.58
N LEU A 274 10.76 8.02 -13.51
CA LEU A 274 10.04 8.71 -12.44
C LEU A 274 9.45 10.03 -12.92
N ALA A 275 10.18 10.80 -13.74
CA ALA A 275 9.65 12.02 -14.35
C ALA A 275 8.48 11.72 -15.30
N LEU A 276 8.54 10.62 -16.06
CA LEU A 276 7.41 10.17 -16.88
C LEU A 276 6.19 9.84 -16.03
N TYR A 277 6.38 9.08 -14.94
CA TYR A 277 5.31 8.76 -14.01
C TYR A 277 4.73 10.03 -13.37
N ALA A 278 5.59 10.94 -12.87
CA ALA A 278 5.22 12.22 -12.28
C ALA A 278 4.37 13.07 -13.25
N ARG A 279 4.78 13.19 -14.52
CA ARG A 279 4.03 13.93 -15.54
C ARG A 279 2.63 13.36 -15.79
N ARG A 280 2.50 12.03 -15.80
CA ARG A 280 1.22 11.31 -15.97
C ARG A 280 0.34 11.48 -14.73
N ALA A 281 0.95 11.43 -13.55
CA ALA A 281 0.30 11.60 -12.25
C ALA A 281 0.01 13.06 -11.87
N GLY A 282 0.29 14.03 -12.75
CA GLY A 282 0.09 15.46 -12.47
C GLY A 282 1.03 16.06 -11.42
N ILE A 283 2.06 15.33 -10.99
CA ILE A 283 2.99 15.75 -9.93
C ILE A 283 3.93 16.83 -10.50
N GLY A 284 4.11 17.94 -9.79
CA GLY A 284 5.09 18.98 -10.13
C GLY A 284 4.63 20.06 -11.12
N ARG A 285 3.39 20.03 -11.64
CA ARG A 285 2.88 21.06 -12.58
C ARG A 285 2.60 22.44 -11.96
N HIS A 286 2.97 22.68 -10.70
CA HIS A 286 2.67 23.94 -10.00
C HIS A 286 3.83 24.95 -9.97
N GLY A 287 4.93 24.65 -10.66
CA GLY A 287 6.17 25.43 -10.56
C GLY A 287 6.51 26.38 -11.71
N ARG A 288 5.74 26.45 -12.82
CA ARG A 288 5.93 27.57 -13.77
C ARG A 288 5.32 28.82 -13.14
N ARG A 289 6.03 29.41 -12.18
CA ARG A 289 5.95 30.85 -11.91
C ARG A 289 6.09 31.50 -13.27
N ARG A 290 5.04 32.19 -13.72
CA ARG A 290 5.18 33.29 -14.68
C ARG A 290 6.31 34.16 -14.13
N THR A 291 7.52 33.99 -14.62
CA THR A 291 8.51 35.05 -14.61
C THR A 291 7.89 36.10 -15.53
N GLY A 292 7.02 36.92 -14.95
CA GLY A 292 6.53 38.13 -15.59
C GLY A 292 7.78 38.89 -15.98
N GLY A 293 8.05 38.90 -17.27
CA GLY A 293 9.04 39.78 -17.85
C GLY A 293 8.62 41.18 -17.47
N ASN A 294 9.37 41.77 -16.55
CA ASN A 294 9.43 43.21 -16.42
C ASN A 294 10.24 43.67 -17.64
N ALA A 295 9.54 43.86 -18.76
CA ALA A 295 10.08 44.65 -19.87
C ALA A 295 10.13 46.09 -19.35
N LYS A 296 11.35 46.57 -19.12
CA LYS A 296 11.66 47.99 -19.17
C LYS A 296 11.75 48.41 -20.63
#